data_AF-X0XN06-F1
#
_entry.id   AF-X0XN06-F1
#
_cell.length_a   1.000
_cell.length_b   1.000
_cell.length_c   1.000
_cell.angle_alpha   90.00
_cell.angle_beta   90.00
_cell.angle_gamma   90.00
#
_symmetry.space_group_name_H-M   'P 1'
#
loop_
_entity.id
_entity.type
_entity.pdbx_description
1 polymer ?
#
loop_
_entity_poly.entity_id
_entity_poly.type
_entity_poly.pdbx_seq_one_letter_code
_entity_poly.pdbx_strand_id
1 'polypeptide(L)'
;MTIDFKGSIGDIIISRRIGNNPHYKIKNSILDSQVILGKQDVQSYIYDILKISKDMELEKLFSEILAIPQEFTTSHFMLPPRQRQEIFDSILGVDIYRDCFEKLRPVEGLCKKEIAECKLQIGKLEIHLEDYDKEVSRLKELKENWNRLYGKIKDSKIVLVEAEKKLKKFEEMEDYATEKGYLQDQINRLREKITELQGKIDGVGIDWEKKLDLTEVLKAMPDKEKAHHEVTEKYTMALSEIE
;
A
#
# COMPACT_ATOMS: atom_id res chain seq x y z
N MET A 1 59.41 74.52 34.72
CA MET A 1 60.24 73.32 34.46
C MET A 1 59.57 72.52 33.37
N THR A 2 60.27 72.20 32.26
CA THR A 2 59.72 71.34 31.20
C THR A 2 60.38 69.98 31.36
N ILE A 3 59.59 68.90 31.46
CA ILE A 3 60.10 67.53 31.54
C ILE A 3 59.67 66.81 30.26
N ASP A 4 60.66 66.29 29.53
CA ASP A 4 60.46 65.52 28.30
C ASP A 4 60.77 64.04 28.60
N PHE A 5 59.75 63.19 28.50
CA PHE A 5 59.93 61.74 28.57
C PHE A 5 60.09 61.18 27.17
N LYS A 6 61.12 60.35 26.95
CA LYS A 6 61.35 59.63 25.69
C LYS A 6 61.40 58.13 25.96
N GLY A 7 60.56 57.37 25.28
CA GLY A 7 60.60 55.91 25.26
C GLY A 7 60.77 55.41 23.82
N SER A 8 61.54 54.35 23.62
CA SER A 8 61.73 53.71 22.31
C SER A 8 61.15 52.30 22.32
N ILE A 9 60.30 51.98 21.35
CA ILE A 9 59.84 50.60 21.08
C ILE A 9 60.23 50.29 19.64
N GLY A 10 61.31 49.52 19.45
CA GLY A 10 61.92 49.34 18.14
C GLY A 10 62.32 50.67 17.51
N ASP A 11 61.88 50.93 16.29
CA ASP A 11 62.18 52.15 15.52
C ASP A 11 61.24 53.32 15.83
N ILE A 12 60.48 53.27 16.92
CA ILE A 12 59.45 54.27 17.25
C ILE A 12 59.78 54.96 18.56
N ILE A 13 59.78 56.30 18.53
CA ILE A 13 60.05 57.18 19.67
C ILE A 13 58.75 57.84 20.11
N ILE A 14 58.34 57.60 21.35
CA ILE A 14 57.20 58.24 21.99
C ILE A 14 57.73 59.35 22.90
N SER A 15 57.21 60.56 22.72
CA SER A 15 57.57 61.73 23.53
C SER A 15 56.36 62.37 24.19
N ARG A 16 56.49 62.63 25.49
CA ARG A 16 55.49 63.37 26.29
C ARG A 16 56.19 64.59 26.89
N ARG A 17 55.69 65.77 26.53
CA ARG A 17 56.09 67.03 27.15
C ARG A 17 55.09 67.42 28.23
N ILE A 18 55.59 67.72 29.43
CA ILE A 18 54.78 68.23 30.55
C ILE A 18 55.26 69.66 30.86
N GLY A 19 54.35 70.65 30.83
CA GLY A 19 54.66 72.07 31.03
C GLY A 19 53.69 73.02 30.29
N ASN A 20 54.16 74.24 29.93
CA ASN A 20 53.35 75.33 29.32
C ASN A 20 52.68 74.99 27.97
N ASN A 21 53.00 73.86 27.35
CA ASN A 21 52.33 73.34 26.15
C ASN A 21 52.44 71.80 26.12
N PRO A 22 51.56 71.09 26.85
CA PRO A 22 51.64 69.65 26.98
C PRO A 22 51.24 68.99 25.66
N HIS A 23 52.08 68.08 25.16
CA HIS A 23 51.78 67.35 23.94
C HIS A 23 52.34 65.94 23.97
N TYR A 24 51.63 65.07 23.25
CA TYR A 24 51.99 63.69 22.98
C TYR A 24 52.37 63.58 21.51
N LYS A 25 53.55 63.03 21.23
CA LYS A 25 54.10 62.87 19.88
C LYS A 25 54.72 61.49 19.73
N ILE A 26 54.37 60.81 18.65
CA ILE A 26 55.08 59.61 18.19
C ILE A 26 55.90 60.00 16.97
N LYS A 27 57.13 59.49 16.87
CA LYS A 27 58.02 59.65 15.71
C LYS A 27 58.61 58.30 15.30
N ASN A 28 58.73 58.05 14.00
CA ASN A 28 59.55 56.95 13.49
C ASN A 28 61.02 57.40 13.40
N SER A 29 61.92 56.67 14.05
CA SER A 29 63.36 56.95 14.15
C SER A 29 64.11 56.82 12.82
N ILE A 30 63.57 56.07 11.86
CA ILE A 30 64.21 55.81 10.55
C ILE A 30 63.71 56.82 9.50
N LEU A 31 62.43 57.17 9.53
CA LEU A 31 61.77 57.96 8.48
C LEU A 31 61.53 59.44 8.84
N ASP A 32 61.71 59.85 10.10
CA ASP A 32 61.44 61.20 10.69
C ASP A 32 60.13 61.89 10.23
N SER A 33 59.16 61.12 9.72
CA SER A 33 58.02 61.68 8.95
C SER A 33 56.63 61.14 9.31
N GLN A 34 56.45 60.56 10.50
CA GLN A 34 55.09 60.38 11.05
C GLN A 34 55.01 61.00 12.44
N VAL A 35 54.17 62.02 12.58
CA VAL A 35 53.86 62.68 13.84
C VAL A 35 52.40 62.44 14.15
N ILE A 36 52.10 61.37 14.89
CA ILE A 36 50.79 61.23 15.51
C ILE A 36 50.76 62.21 16.69
N LEU A 37 49.78 63.12 16.68
CA LEU A 37 49.63 64.21 17.65
C LEU A 37 48.34 64.01 18.44
N GLY A 38 48.46 63.89 19.76
CA GLY A 38 47.31 63.83 20.65
C GLY A 38 47.26 62.56 21.49
N LYS A 39 46.75 62.67 22.71
CA LYS A 39 46.78 61.57 23.69
C LYS A 39 46.03 60.34 23.19
N GLN A 40 44.85 60.50 22.60
CA GLN A 40 43.98 59.40 22.14
C GLN A 40 44.57 58.66 20.93
N ASP A 41 45.16 59.39 19.98
CA ASP A 41 45.77 58.79 18.79
C ASP A 41 47.05 58.05 19.15
N VAL A 42 47.85 58.63 20.07
CA VAL A 42 49.04 57.97 20.62
C VAL A 42 48.65 56.70 21.40
N GLN A 43 47.59 56.74 22.20
CA GLN A 43 47.09 55.54 22.91
C GLN A 43 46.58 54.48 21.94
N SER A 44 45.78 54.86 20.94
CA SER A 44 45.24 53.94 19.93
C SER A 44 46.37 53.24 19.17
N TYR A 45 47.40 54.01 18.80
CA TYR A 45 48.58 53.47 18.13
C TYR A 45 49.38 52.50 19.01
N ILE A 46 49.46 52.75 20.32
CA ILE A 46 50.09 51.81 21.27
C ILE A 46 49.28 50.51 21.36
N TYR A 47 47.95 50.57 21.42
CA TYR A 47 47.09 49.38 21.39
C TYR A 47 47.31 48.56 20.10
N ASP A 48 47.40 49.23 18.95
CA ASP A 48 47.57 48.58 17.65
C ASP A 48 48.96 47.91 17.53
N ILE A 49 50.03 48.55 18.03
CA ILE A 49 51.39 47.97 18.05
C ILE A 49 51.45 46.75 18.96
N LEU A 50 50.91 46.86 20.17
CA LEU A 50 50.97 45.80 21.16
C LEU A 50 49.94 44.69 20.89
N LYS A 51 49.05 44.88 19.91
CA LYS A 51 47.94 43.98 19.58
C LYS A 51 47.06 43.66 20.80
N ILE A 52 46.91 44.63 21.69
CA ILE A 52 46.07 44.51 22.89
C ILE A 52 44.69 45.07 22.56
N SER A 53 43.63 44.46 23.09
CA SER A 53 42.27 45.00 22.95
C SER A 53 42.17 46.40 23.57
N LYS A 54 41.49 47.32 22.89
CA LYS A 54 41.27 48.70 23.35
C LYS A 54 40.45 48.79 24.66
N ASP A 55 39.78 47.69 25.03
CA ASP A 55 39.00 47.57 26.26
C ASP A 55 39.88 47.23 27.49
N MET A 56 41.16 46.92 27.30
CA MET A 56 42.09 46.61 28.39
C MET A 56 42.74 47.89 28.93
N GLU A 57 42.73 48.08 30.24
CA GLU A 57 43.39 49.22 30.89
C GLU A 57 44.92 49.08 30.78
N LEU A 58 45.54 49.79 29.83
CA LEU A 58 47.00 49.83 29.61
C LEU A 58 47.77 50.17 30.90
N GLU A 59 47.19 50.99 31.78
CA GLU A 59 47.81 51.36 33.06
C GLU A 59 47.95 50.15 33.99
N LYS A 60 46.89 49.35 34.14
CA LYS A 60 46.91 48.09 34.92
C LYS A 60 47.86 47.08 34.30
N LEU A 61 47.80 46.90 32.98
CA LEU A 61 48.69 45.99 32.27
C LEU A 61 50.16 46.38 32.45
N PHE A 62 50.46 47.67 32.35
CA PHE A 62 51.83 48.15 32.50
C PHE A 62 52.32 48.04 33.96
N SER A 63 51.48 48.36 34.95
CA SER A 63 51.85 48.22 36.37
C SER A 63 51.99 46.77 36.83
N GLU A 64 51.21 45.85 36.27
CA GLU A 64 51.17 44.45 36.71
C GLU A 64 52.15 43.56 35.92
N ILE A 65 52.46 43.88 34.65
CA ILE A 65 53.27 43.04 33.76
C ILE A 65 54.64 43.64 33.41
N LEU A 66 54.71 44.94 33.10
CA LEU A 66 55.88 45.53 32.43
C LEU A 66 56.78 46.35 33.36
N ALA A 67 56.19 47.12 34.26
CA ALA A 67 56.89 47.90 35.26
C ALA A 67 56.72 47.23 36.60
N ILE A 68 57.33 46.05 36.78
CA ILE A 68 57.38 45.37 38.07
C ILE A 68 58.12 46.29 39.05
N PRO A 69 57.46 46.88 40.06
CA PRO A 69 58.18 47.57 41.13
C PRO A 69 59.23 46.61 41.73
N GLN A 70 60.39 47.10 42.14
CA GLN A 70 61.49 46.25 42.63
C GLN A 70 61.10 45.31 43.81
N GLU A 71 59.96 45.59 44.46
CA GLU A 71 59.35 44.86 45.57
C GLU A 71 58.22 43.88 45.17
N PHE A 72 57.84 43.83 43.87
CA PHE A 72 56.58 43.23 43.39
C PHE A 72 56.72 41.83 42.79
N THR A 73 57.93 41.42 42.38
CA THR A 73 58.12 40.18 41.62
C THR A 73 57.95 38.91 42.43
N THR A 74 58.25 38.92 43.73
CA THR A 74 58.19 37.72 44.59
C THR A 74 56.94 37.65 45.45
N SER A 75 56.32 38.79 45.76
CA SER A 75 55.15 38.86 46.65
C SER A 75 53.92 38.17 46.04
N HIS A 76 53.65 38.34 44.74
CA HIS A 76 52.52 37.69 44.05
C HIS A 76 52.65 36.16 43.98
N PHE A 77 53.86 35.62 43.93
CA PHE A 77 54.08 34.16 43.99
C PHE A 77 53.96 33.60 45.42
N MET A 78 54.05 34.46 46.44
CA MET A 78 53.84 34.09 47.83
C MET A 78 52.36 34.16 48.25
N LEU A 79 51.48 34.69 47.39
CA LEU A 79 50.03 34.73 47.64
C LEU A 79 49.40 33.33 47.65
N PRO A 80 48.31 33.11 48.41
CA PRO A 80 47.52 31.89 48.36
C PRO A 80 47.07 31.54 46.93
N PRO A 81 46.90 30.24 46.60
CA PRO A 81 46.64 29.77 45.23
C PRO A 81 45.49 30.50 44.51
N ARG A 82 44.39 30.78 45.20
CA ARG A 82 43.23 31.47 44.62
C ARG A 82 43.53 32.92 44.22
N GLN A 83 44.19 33.68 45.09
CA GLN A 83 44.54 35.09 44.81
C GLN A 83 45.60 35.19 43.72
N ARG A 84 46.55 34.26 43.71
CA ARG A 84 47.53 34.12 42.64
C ARG A 84 46.83 33.83 41.30
N GLN A 85 45.91 32.88 41.30
CA GLN A 85 45.17 32.52 40.10
C GLN A 85 44.39 33.72 39.52
N GLU A 86 43.69 34.50 40.35
CA GLU A 86 42.97 35.69 39.88
C GLU A 86 43.90 36.74 39.22
N ILE A 87 45.09 36.97 39.78
CA ILE A 87 46.07 37.91 39.23
C ILE A 87 46.67 37.39 37.92
N PHE A 88 47.11 36.14 37.90
CA PHE A 88 47.73 35.55 36.71
C PHE A 88 46.72 35.26 35.60
N ASP A 89 45.47 34.89 35.93
CA ASP A 89 44.41 34.64 34.95
C ASP A 89 44.05 35.94 34.21
N SER A 90 44.01 37.08 34.92
CA SER A 90 43.84 38.41 34.33
C SER A 90 45.02 38.79 33.43
N ILE A 91 46.25 38.62 33.92
CA ILE A 91 47.49 38.89 33.18
C ILE A 91 47.59 38.05 31.89
N LEU A 92 47.24 36.77 31.97
CA LEU A 92 47.31 35.83 30.87
C LEU A 92 46.05 35.86 29.98
N GLY A 93 45.04 36.66 30.33
CA GLY A 93 43.78 36.74 29.60
C GLY A 93 42.95 35.45 29.62
N VAL A 94 43.17 34.58 30.61
CA VAL A 94 42.46 33.29 30.77
C VAL A 94 40.99 33.52 31.10
N ASP A 95 40.65 34.64 31.73
CA ASP A 95 39.27 35.02 32.05
C ASP A 95 38.39 35.13 30.80
N ILE A 96 38.93 35.63 29.68
CA ILE A 96 38.21 35.72 28.40
C ILE A 96 37.83 34.32 27.90
N TYR A 97 38.73 33.35 28.05
CA TYR A 97 38.46 31.96 27.66
C TYR A 97 37.45 31.30 28.59
N ARG A 98 37.52 31.57 29.90
CA ARG A 98 36.54 31.09 30.89
C ARG A 98 35.15 31.63 30.59
N ASP A 99 35.04 32.93 30.31
CA ASP A 99 33.78 33.57 29.97
C ASP A 99 33.20 33.03 28.65
N CYS A 100 34.04 32.84 27.63
CA CYS A 100 33.61 32.22 26.38
C CYS A 100 33.11 30.78 26.62
N PHE A 101 33.83 30.00 27.44
CA PHE A 101 33.45 28.64 27.78
C PHE A 101 32.11 28.59 28.52
N GLU A 102 31.93 29.41 29.56
CA GLU A 102 30.67 29.46 30.31
C GLU A 102 29.49 29.94 29.45
N LYS A 103 29.73 30.83 28.47
CA LYS A 103 28.71 31.25 27.49
C LYS A 103 28.38 30.16 26.46
N LEU A 104 29.35 29.36 26.05
CA LEU A 104 29.16 28.27 25.08
C LEU A 104 28.54 27.01 25.69
N ARG A 105 28.70 26.80 26.99
CA ARG A 105 28.19 25.62 27.70
C ARG A 105 26.66 25.46 27.61
N PRO A 106 25.82 26.51 27.79
CA PRO A 106 24.39 26.41 27.52
C PRO A 106 24.06 26.05 26.07
N VAL A 107 24.84 26.56 25.10
CA VAL A 107 24.64 26.28 23.67
C VAL A 107 24.90 24.80 23.38
N GLU A 108 25.97 24.23 23.93
CA GLU A 108 26.22 22.79 23.84
C GLU A 108 25.05 21.97 24.41
N GLY A 109 24.50 22.41 25.54
CA GLY A 109 23.33 21.80 26.16
C GLY A 109 22.08 21.84 25.27
N LEU A 110 21.81 22.98 24.63
CA LEU A 110 20.71 23.13 23.67
C LEU A 110 20.89 22.22 22.46
N CYS A 111 22.08 22.21 21.84
CA CYS A 111 22.38 21.34 20.72
C CYS A 111 22.19 19.85 21.08
N LYS A 112 22.64 19.43 22.27
CA LYS A 112 22.44 18.05 22.74
C LYS A 112 20.96 17.69 22.91
N LYS A 113 20.15 18.63 23.41
CA LYS A 113 18.69 18.45 23.54
C LYS A 113 18.02 18.32 22.19
N GLU A 114 18.33 19.22 21.26
CA GLU A 114 17.79 19.17 19.89
C GLU A 114 18.18 17.87 19.17
N ILE A 115 19.44 17.43 19.30
CA ILE A 115 19.88 16.14 18.74
C ILE A 115 19.07 14.98 19.33
N ALA A 116 18.84 14.97 20.64
CA ALA A 116 18.06 13.92 21.29
C ALA A 116 16.59 13.91 20.82
N GLU A 117 15.99 15.08 20.65
CA GLU A 117 14.62 15.24 20.16
C GLU A 117 14.49 14.82 18.70
N CYS A 118 15.41 15.23 17.83
CA CYS A 118 15.49 14.77 16.45
C CYS A 118 15.63 13.25 16.35
N LYS A 119 16.49 12.62 17.17
CA LYS A 119 16.63 11.16 17.21
C LYS A 119 15.33 10.46 17.61
N LEU A 120 14.60 11.02 18.58
CA LEU A 120 13.31 10.47 19.00
C LEU A 120 12.25 10.61 17.90
N GLN A 121 12.23 11.73 17.18
CA GLN A 121 11.34 11.91 16.03
C GLN A 121 11.67 10.95 14.89
N ILE A 122 12.95 10.76 14.57
CA ILE A 122 13.40 9.76 13.58
C ILE A 122 12.90 8.38 13.97
N GLY A 123 13.14 7.94 15.21
CA GLY A 123 12.69 6.61 15.66
C GLY A 123 11.17 6.43 15.56
N LYS A 124 10.37 7.47 15.85
CA LYS A 124 8.90 7.42 15.66
C LYS A 124 8.51 7.27 14.19
N LEU A 125 9.17 8.03 13.30
CA LEU A 125 8.92 7.98 11.87
C LEU A 125 9.34 6.65 11.25
N GLU A 126 10.43 6.06 11.72
CA GLU A 126 10.90 4.73 11.29
C GLU A 126 9.88 3.63 11.65
N ILE A 127 9.30 3.68 12.86
CA ILE A 127 8.23 2.74 13.26
C ILE A 127 7.01 2.91 12.35
N HIS A 128 6.59 4.16 12.08
CA HIS A 128 5.45 4.42 11.19
C HIS A 128 5.70 3.95 9.75
N LEU A 129 6.94 4.07 9.26
CA LEU A 129 7.33 3.54 7.96
C LEU A 129 7.24 2.01 7.93
N GLU A 130 7.69 1.33 8.98
CA GLU A 130 7.61 -0.13 9.07
C GLU A 130 6.14 -0.61 9.08
N ASP A 131 5.27 0.07 9.84
CA ASP A 131 3.84 -0.22 9.85
C ASP A 131 3.18 0.03 8.49
N TYR A 132 3.59 1.09 7.80
CA TYR A 132 3.13 1.37 6.44
C TYR A 132 3.54 0.27 5.45
N ASP A 133 4.79 -0.21 5.51
CA ASP A 133 5.28 -1.29 4.64
C ASP A 133 4.53 -2.60 4.88
N LYS A 134 4.19 -2.90 6.14
CA LYS A 134 3.32 -4.04 6.50
C LYS A 134 1.94 -3.91 5.87
N GLU A 135 1.32 -2.74 5.95
CA GLU A 135 -0.01 -2.52 5.38
C GLU A 135 0.00 -2.56 3.85
N VAL A 136 1.05 -2.02 3.20
CA VAL A 136 1.24 -2.14 1.75
C VAL A 136 1.38 -3.61 1.34
N SER A 137 2.13 -4.41 2.09
CA SER A 137 2.28 -5.85 1.82
C SER A 137 0.94 -6.58 1.98
N ARG A 138 0.18 -6.27 3.04
CA ARG A 138 -1.16 -6.80 3.27
C ARG A 138 -2.13 -6.45 2.14
N LEU A 139 -2.08 -5.22 1.62
CA LEU A 139 -2.91 -4.79 0.49
C LEU A 139 -2.56 -5.55 -0.79
N LYS A 140 -1.28 -5.85 -1.04
CA LYS A 140 -0.87 -6.69 -2.17
C LYS A 140 -1.45 -8.10 -2.05
N GLU A 141 -1.28 -8.74 -0.89
CA GLU A 141 -1.85 -10.06 -0.64
C GLU A 141 -3.38 -10.08 -0.79
N LEU A 142 -4.05 -9.06 -0.27
CA LEU A 142 -5.50 -8.95 -0.39
C LEU A 142 -5.95 -8.79 -1.84
N LYS A 143 -5.21 -8.01 -2.64
CA LYS A 143 -5.47 -7.83 -4.07
C LYS A 143 -5.24 -9.12 -4.87
N GLU A 144 -4.18 -9.86 -4.57
CA GLU A 144 -3.93 -11.18 -5.17
C GLU A 144 -5.02 -12.18 -4.82
N ASN A 145 -5.42 -12.21 -3.53
CA ASN A 145 -6.53 -13.03 -3.08
C ASN A 145 -7.85 -12.67 -3.77
N TRP A 146 -8.14 -11.37 -3.90
CA TRP A 146 -9.31 -10.89 -4.62
C TRP A 146 -9.30 -11.33 -6.08
N ASN A 147 -8.18 -11.14 -6.79
CA ASN A 147 -8.03 -11.58 -8.18
C ASN A 147 -8.23 -13.09 -8.33
N ARG A 148 -7.66 -13.88 -7.42
CA ARG A 148 -7.82 -15.34 -7.39
C ARG A 148 -9.27 -15.75 -7.17
N LEU A 149 -9.95 -15.16 -6.20
CA LEU A 149 -11.36 -15.44 -5.90
C LEU A 149 -12.26 -15.00 -7.06
N TYR A 150 -11.99 -13.84 -7.65
CA TYR A 150 -12.70 -13.34 -8.81
C TYR A 150 -12.56 -14.30 -10.01
N GLY A 151 -11.36 -14.82 -10.26
CA GLY A 151 -11.12 -15.86 -11.27
C GLY A 151 -11.95 -17.11 -11.00
N LYS A 152 -11.91 -17.65 -9.77
CA LYS A 152 -12.71 -18.82 -9.37
C LYS A 152 -14.22 -18.60 -9.56
N ILE A 153 -14.73 -17.41 -9.24
CA ILE A 153 -16.14 -17.06 -9.44
C ILE A 153 -16.48 -17.06 -10.93
N LYS A 154 -15.61 -16.49 -11.77
CA LYS A 154 -15.79 -16.47 -13.21
C LYS A 154 -15.84 -17.89 -13.79
N ASP A 155 -14.90 -18.74 -13.39
CA ASP A 155 -14.84 -20.13 -13.84
C ASP A 155 -16.07 -20.92 -13.36
N SER A 156 -16.47 -20.74 -12.10
CA SER A 156 -17.66 -21.38 -11.54
C SER A 156 -18.94 -20.96 -12.27
N LYS A 157 -19.05 -19.69 -12.70
CA LYS A 157 -20.18 -19.23 -13.52
C LYS A 157 -20.21 -19.90 -14.90
N ILE A 158 -19.06 -20.13 -15.53
CA ILE A 158 -18.99 -20.84 -16.81
C ILE A 158 -19.51 -22.27 -16.63
N VAL A 159 -19.03 -22.96 -15.60
CA VAL A 159 -19.47 -24.33 -15.27
C VAL A 159 -20.97 -24.37 -14.96
N LEU A 160 -21.51 -23.38 -14.25
CA LEU A 160 -22.94 -23.29 -13.95
C LEU A 160 -23.78 -23.21 -15.24
N VAL A 161 -23.40 -22.34 -16.18
CA VAL A 161 -24.11 -22.21 -17.47
C VAL A 161 -24.05 -23.51 -18.27
N GLU A 162 -22.94 -24.25 -18.24
CA GLU A 162 -22.83 -25.55 -18.89
C GLU A 162 -23.71 -26.61 -18.21
N ALA A 163 -23.77 -26.62 -16.88
CA ALA A 163 -24.62 -27.51 -16.12
C ALA A 163 -26.11 -27.22 -16.40
N GLU A 164 -26.52 -25.96 -16.44
CA GLU A 164 -27.88 -25.55 -16.82
C GLU A 164 -28.26 -26.01 -18.23
N LYS A 165 -27.33 -25.90 -19.19
CA LYS A 165 -27.55 -26.43 -20.56
C LYS A 165 -27.73 -27.94 -20.57
N LYS A 166 -26.98 -28.68 -19.74
CA LYS A 166 -27.15 -30.13 -19.61
C LYS A 166 -28.48 -30.47 -18.96
N LEU A 167 -28.89 -29.73 -17.92
CA LEU A 167 -30.17 -29.93 -17.26
C LEU A 167 -31.34 -29.78 -18.24
N LYS A 168 -31.36 -28.71 -19.04
CA LYS A 168 -32.38 -28.53 -20.09
C LYS A 168 -32.46 -29.70 -21.07
N LYS A 169 -31.32 -30.25 -21.47
CA LYS A 169 -31.28 -31.44 -22.34
C LYS A 169 -31.84 -32.69 -21.64
N PHE A 170 -31.62 -32.82 -20.34
CA PHE A 170 -32.20 -33.93 -19.57
C PHE A 170 -33.71 -33.77 -19.42
N GLU A 171 -34.21 -32.56 -19.17
CA GLU A 171 -35.64 -32.26 -19.13
C GLU A 171 -36.30 -32.60 -20.49
N GLU A 172 -35.70 -32.17 -21.60
CA GLU A 172 -36.17 -32.55 -22.96
C GLU A 172 -36.18 -34.08 -23.16
N MET A 173 -35.16 -34.79 -22.68
CA MET A 173 -35.12 -36.26 -22.76
C MET A 173 -36.20 -36.93 -21.92
N GLU A 174 -36.54 -36.36 -20.76
CA GLU A 174 -37.62 -36.86 -19.92
C GLU A 174 -38.97 -36.69 -20.61
N ASP A 175 -39.22 -35.54 -21.24
CA ASP A 175 -40.41 -35.30 -22.06
C ASP A 175 -40.52 -36.34 -23.19
N TYR A 176 -39.44 -36.58 -23.94
CA TYR A 176 -39.43 -37.62 -24.98
C TYR A 176 -39.68 -39.03 -24.40
N ALA A 177 -39.19 -39.32 -23.20
CA ALA A 177 -39.43 -40.60 -22.54
C ALA A 177 -40.91 -40.77 -22.16
N THR A 178 -41.57 -39.71 -21.67
CA THR A 178 -43.01 -39.74 -21.37
C THR A 178 -43.86 -39.91 -22.62
N GLU A 179 -43.53 -39.17 -23.70
CA GLU A 179 -44.23 -39.28 -24.99
C GLU A 179 -44.07 -40.68 -25.57
N LYS A 180 -42.84 -41.24 -25.53
CA LYS A 180 -42.58 -42.62 -25.93
C LYS A 180 -43.43 -43.60 -25.13
N GLY A 181 -43.54 -43.43 -23.81
CA GLY A 181 -44.40 -44.26 -22.96
C GLY A 181 -45.87 -44.22 -23.38
N TYR A 182 -46.40 -43.01 -23.64
CA TYR A 182 -47.77 -42.82 -24.11
C TYR A 182 -48.02 -43.51 -25.46
N LEU A 183 -47.11 -43.35 -26.42
CA LEU A 183 -47.20 -44.02 -27.73
C LEU A 183 -47.11 -45.54 -27.59
N GLN A 184 -46.27 -46.04 -26.67
CA GLN A 184 -46.14 -47.46 -26.38
C GLN A 184 -47.47 -48.04 -25.85
N ASP A 185 -48.14 -47.33 -24.95
CA ASP A 185 -49.45 -47.72 -24.42
C ASP A 185 -50.53 -47.71 -25.50
N GLN A 186 -50.52 -46.71 -26.39
CA GLN A 186 -51.45 -46.69 -27.53
C GLN A 186 -51.22 -47.88 -28.47
N ILE A 187 -49.96 -48.20 -28.78
CA ILE A 187 -49.59 -49.35 -29.60
C ILE A 187 -50.10 -50.64 -28.95
N ASN A 188 -49.94 -50.80 -27.63
CA ASN A 188 -50.42 -51.97 -26.91
C ASN A 188 -51.95 -52.10 -26.97
N ARG A 189 -52.70 -51.00 -26.76
CA ARG A 189 -54.16 -51.00 -26.91
C ARG A 189 -54.62 -51.34 -28.33
N LEU A 190 -53.92 -50.84 -29.35
CA LEU A 190 -54.23 -51.17 -30.74
C LEU A 190 -53.92 -52.63 -31.06
N ARG A 191 -52.83 -53.18 -30.52
CA ARG A 191 -52.50 -54.61 -30.64
C ARG A 191 -53.57 -55.47 -29.97
N GLU A 192 -54.02 -55.11 -28.77
CA GLU A 192 -55.13 -55.78 -28.08
C GLU A 192 -56.41 -55.77 -28.92
N LYS A 193 -56.77 -54.61 -29.50
CA LYS A 193 -57.91 -54.51 -30.42
C LYS A 193 -57.74 -55.37 -31.67
N ILE A 194 -56.55 -55.40 -32.27
CA ILE A 194 -56.27 -56.27 -33.41
C ILE A 194 -56.47 -57.74 -33.00
N THR A 195 -55.95 -58.17 -31.85
CA THR A 195 -56.15 -59.54 -31.38
C THR A 195 -57.62 -59.86 -31.08
N GLU A 196 -58.38 -58.91 -30.52
CA GLU A 196 -59.82 -59.09 -30.28
C GLU A 196 -60.60 -59.20 -31.59
N LEU A 197 -60.29 -58.34 -32.57
CA LEU A 197 -60.92 -58.38 -33.90
C LEU A 197 -60.53 -59.66 -34.66
N GLN A 198 -59.28 -60.11 -34.56
CA GLN A 198 -58.84 -61.39 -35.11
C GLN A 198 -59.61 -62.55 -34.47
N GLY A 199 -59.73 -62.58 -33.15
CA GLY A 199 -60.54 -63.60 -32.46
C GLY A 199 -62.02 -63.57 -32.86
N LYS A 200 -62.59 -62.39 -33.12
CA LYS A 200 -63.95 -62.26 -33.67
C LYS A 200 -64.04 -62.78 -35.11
N ILE A 201 -63.07 -62.48 -35.96
CA ILE A 201 -63.01 -63.00 -37.33
C ILE A 201 -62.88 -64.53 -37.32
N ASP A 202 -62.00 -65.08 -36.49
CA ASP A 202 -61.82 -66.53 -36.35
C ASP A 202 -63.08 -67.20 -35.81
N GLY A 203 -63.73 -66.60 -34.79
CA GLY A 203 -65.00 -67.08 -34.25
C GLY A 203 -66.15 -67.04 -35.26
N VAL A 204 -66.22 -65.98 -36.08
CA VAL A 204 -67.15 -65.89 -37.21
C VAL A 204 -66.82 -66.95 -38.25
N GLY A 205 -65.54 -67.18 -38.56
CA GLY A 205 -65.10 -68.26 -39.46
C GLY A 205 -65.56 -69.64 -39.00
N ILE A 206 -65.42 -69.95 -37.71
CA ILE A 206 -65.92 -71.20 -37.10
C ILE A 206 -67.46 -71.28 -37.17
N ASP A 207 -68.17 -70.16 -36.99
CA ASP A 207 -69.63 -70.11 -37.09
C ASP A 207 -70.13 -70.29 -38.53
N TRP A 208 -69.37 -69.80 -39.52
CA TRP A 208 -69.61 -70.05 -40.94
C TRP A 208 -69.31 -71.51 -41.31
N GLU A 209 -68.24 -72.12 -40.82
CA GLU A 209 -67.96 -73.55 -41.02
C GLU A 209 -69.06 -74.44 -40.43
N LYS A 210 -69.54 -74.13 -39.21
CA LYS A 210 -70.69 -74.82 -38.60
C LYS A 210 -72.01 -74.62 -39.36
N LYS A 211 -72.22 -73.44 -39.98
CA LYS A 211 -73.35 -73.21 -40.88
C LYS A 211 -73.17 -73.89 -42.24
N LEU A 212 -71.96 -74.24 -42.64
CA LEU A 212 -71.69 -75.04 -43.84
C LEU A 212 -71.97 -76.54 -43.59
N ASP A 213 -71.81 -77.00 -42.35
CA ASP A 213 -72.26 -78.33 -41.88
C ASP A 213 -73.80 -78.49 -41.83
N LEU A 214 -74.59 -77.44 -42.11
CA LEU A 214 -76.02 -77.58 -42.44
C LEU A 214 -76.27 -78.35 -43.76
N THR A 215 -75.22 -78.75 -44.47
CA THR A 215 -75.32 -79.77 -45.53
C THR A 215 -75.83 -81.13 -45.03
N GLU A 216 -75.83 -81.40 -43.72
CA GLU A 216 -76.55 -82.55 -43.14
C GLU A 216 -78.07 -82.35 -43.04
N VAL A 217 -78.57 -81.12 -42.87
CA VAL A 217 -80.02 -80.84 -42.83
C VAL A 217 -80.65 -80.95 -44.22
N LEU A 218 -79.89 -80.74 -45.29
CA LEU A 218 -80.32 -81.00 -46.67
C LEU A 218 -80.40 -82.50 -47.03
N LYS A 219 -79.81 -83.40 -46.23
CA LYS A 219 -79.96 -84.87 -46.40
C LYS A 219 -81.16 -85.44 -45.63
N ALA A 220 -81.87 -84.63 -44.84
CA ALA A 220 -82.98 -85.06 -43.98
C ALA A 220 -84.37 -84.55 -44.40
N MET A 221 -84.54 -84.02 -45.63
CA MET A 221 -85.86 -83.73 -46.21
C MET A 221 -86.34 -84.89 -47.11
N PRO A 222 -87.50 -85.53 -46.83
CA PRO A 222 -88.06 -86.58 -47.69
C PRO A 222 -88.85 -86.03 -48.89
N ASP A 223 -88.58 -86.62 -50.06
CA ASP A 223 -89.38 -86.75 -51.30
C ASP A 223 -90.59 -85.80 -51.47
N LYS A 224 -90.38 -84.61 -52.05
CA LYS A 224 -91.46 -83.78 -52.63
C LYS A 224 -91.49 -83.77 -54.17
N GLU A 225 -90.54 -84.42 -54.85
CA GLU A 225 -90.55 -84.49 -56.33
C GLU A 225 -91.51 -85.55 -56.90
N LYS A 226 -91.93 -86.54 -56.10
CA LYS A 226 -93.03 -87.47 -56.50
C LYS A 226 -94.37 -86.76 -56.68
N ALA A 227 -94.58 -85.60 -56.06
CA ALA A 227 -95.77 -84.79 -56.25
C ALA A 227 -95.76 -83.98 -57.56
N HIS A 228 -94.60 -83.84 -58.22
CA HIS A 228 -94.49 -83.07 -59.47
C HIS A 228 -94.77 -83.92 -60.73
N HIS A 229 -94.65 -85.25 -60.64
CA HIS A 229 -94.89 -86.17 -61.77
C HIS A 229 -96.38 -86.44 -62.03
N GLU A 230 -97.20 -86.53 -60.96
CA GLU A 230 -98.67 -86.70 -61.08
C GLU A 230 -99.41 -85.46 -61.63
N VAL A 231 -98.83 -84.26 -61.46
CA VAL A 231 -99.42 -83.02 -61.99
C VAL A 231 -99.09 -82.86 -63.49
N THR A 232 -97.91 -83.33 -63.93
CA THR A 232 -97.52 -83.26 -65.34
C THR A 232 -98.23 -84.27 -66.24
N GLU A 233 -98.62 -85.45 -65.75
CA GLU A 233 -99.43 -86.43 -66.53
C GLU A 233 -100.90 -86.01 -66.67
N LYS A 234 -101.47 -85.29 -65.70
CA LYS A 234 -102.83 -84.73 -65.82
C LYS A 234 -102.92 -83.60 -66.85
N TYR A 235 -101.85 -82.82 -67.02
CA TYR A 235 -101.83 -81.73 -68.01
C TYR A 235 -101.59 -82.21 -69.45
N THR A 236 -100.91 -83.35 -69.66
CA THR A 236 -100.73 -83.91 -71.01
C THR A 236 -101.97 -84.63 -71.53
N MET A 237 -102.80 -85.23 -70.67
CA MET A 237 -104.10 -85.79 -71.09
C MET A 237 -105.15 -84.70 -71.39
N ALA A 238 -105.14 -83.59 -70.65
CA ALA A 238 -106.07 -82.48 -70.89
C ALA A 238 -105.76 -81.67 -72.17
N LEU A 239 -104.53 -81.76 -72.69
CA LEU A 239 -104.11 -81.11 -73.95
C LEU A 239 -104.29 -82.00 -75.20
N SER A 240 -104.66 -83.28 -75.04
CA SER A 240 -105.03 -84.17 -76.16
C SER A 240 -106.54 -84.30 -76.39
N GLU A 241 -107.38 -83.73 -75.51
CA GLU A 241 -108.85 -83.66 -75.68
C GLU A 241 -109.33 -82.27 -76.13
N ILE A 242 -108.41 -81.35 -76.41
CA ILE A 242 -108.68 -80.04 -77.02
C ILE A 242 -108.03 -80.05 -78.40
N GLU A 243 -108.76 -80.62 -79.37
CA GLU A 243 -108.66 -80.30 -80.80
C GLU A 243 -108.87 -78.81 -81.06
#